data_AF-A0A5C3NHV7-F1
#
_entry.id   AF-A0A5C3NHV7-F1
#
_cell.length_a   1.000
_cell.length_b   1.000
_cell.length_c   1.000
_cell.angle_alpha   90.00
_cell.angle_beta   90.00
_cell.angle_gamma   90.00
#
_symmetry.space_group_name_H-M   'P 1'
#
loop_
_entity.id
_entity.type
_entity.pdbx_description
1 polymer ?
#
loop_
_entity_poly.entity_id
_entity_poly.type
_entity_poly.pdbx_seq_one_letter_code
_entity_poly.pdbx_strand_id
1 'polypeptide(L)'
;MRSNEEGQQGLPQYIQFTFPAPVTPKRLLLIFQGGFVGRKCAIDIIPAQGEGSGSSREWKTLCRVYPDDVNRQQSFELKSDNPSLEGESVEALKIVFEESSDFFGRITLYDLQLQGQTV
;
A
#
# COMPACT_ATOMS: atom_id res chain seq x y z
N MET A 1 36.61 -3.56 -13.11
CA MET A 1 35.45 -4.48 -13.14
C MET A 1 34.22 -3.66 -12.81
N ARG A 2 33.34 -3.43 -13.79
CA ARG A 2 32.07 -2.73 -13.57
C ARG A 2 31.07 -3.76 -13.04
N SER A 3 30.56 -3.55 -11.84
CA SER A 3 29.42 -4.28 -11.33
C SER A 3 28.21 -3.80 -12.13
N ASN A 4 27.70 -4.63 -13.05
CA ASN A 4 26.43 -4.39 -13.70
C ASN A 4 25.33 -4.66 -12.66
N GLU A 5 24.82 -3.61 -12.01
CA GLU A 5 23.58 -3.67 -11.24
C GLU A 5 22.40 -3.61 -12.22
N GLU A 6 22.16 -4.68 -12.98
CA GLU A 6 20.94 -4.84 -13.80
C GLU A 6 19.78 -5.42 -12.98
N GLY A 7 19.60 -4.95 -11.75
CA GLY A 7 18.57 -5.44 -10.83
C GLY A 7 17.56 -4.35 -10.50
N GLN A 8 16.34 -4.50 -11.03
CA GLN A 8 15.13 -3.73 -10.70
C GLN A 8 15.00 -2.32 -11.32
N GLN A 9 14.94 -2.23 -12.65
CA GLN A 9 14.46 -0.98 -13.28
C GLN A 9 12.95 -0.81 -13.05
N GLY A 10 12.58 -0.17 -11.95
CA GLY A 10 11.20 0.30 -11.75
C GLY A 10 10.58 0.00 -10.39
N LEU A 11 11.29 -0.56 -9.40
CA LEU A 11 10.79 -0.69 -8.02
C LEU A 11 11.57 0.23 -7.07
N PRO A 12 10.96 0.67 -5.94
CA PRO A 12 9.56 0.51 -5.62
C PRO A 12 8.65 1.44 -6.44
N GLN A 13 7.43 1.01 -6.72
CA GLN A 13 6.35 1.86 -7.26
C GLN A 13 5.29 2.06 -6.20
N TYR A 14 4.43 3.07 -6.36
CA TYR A 14 3.33 3.25 -5.44
C TYR A 14 2.07 3.83 -6.08
N ILE A 15 0.94 3.56 -5.43
CA ILE A 15 -0.32 4.27 -5.62
C ILE A 15 -0.65 5.00 -4.31
N GLN A 16 -1.03 6.27 -4.40
CA GLN A 16 -1.38 7.09 -3.25
C GLN A 16 -2.84 7.56 -3.34
N PHE A 17 -3.53 7.44 -2.21
CA PHE A 17 -4.83 8.04 -1.94
C PHE A 17 -4.63 9.22 -1.01
N THR A 18 -5.27 10.34 -1.33
CA THR A 18 -5.43 11.47 -0.43
C THR A 18 -6.91 11.69 -0.25
N PHE A 19 -7.37 11.70 1.00
CA PHE A 19 -8.79 11.75 1.30
C PHE A 19 -9.23 13.20 1.58
N PRO A 20 -10.45 13.58 1.16
CA PRO A 20 -10.98 14.91 1.44
C PRO A 20 -11.34 15.11 2.93
N ALA A 21 -11.50 14.01 3.67
CA ALA A 21 -11.71 13.98 5.12
C ALA A 21 -11.05 12.71 5.69
N PRO A 22 -10.69 12.67 6.98
CA PRO A 22 -10.12 11.48 7.61
C PRO A 22 -11.02 10.24 7.43
N VAL A 23 -10.38 9.12 7.12
CA VAL A 23 -11.06 7.82 6.97
C VAL A 23 -10.35 6.75 7.78
N THR A 24 -11.08 5.73 8.23
CA THR A 24 -10.49 4.51 8.79
C THR A 24 -10.51 3.43 7.70
N PRO A 25 -9.37 3.15 7.04
CA PRO A 25 -9.29 2.09 6.04
C PRO A 25 -9.46 0.72 6.72
N LYS A 26 -10.18 -0.20 6.07
CA LYS A 26 -10.47 -1.53 6.60
C LYS A 26 -9.99 -2.66 5.70
N ARG A 27 -10.17 -2.51 4.39
CA ARG A 27 -9.88 -3.59 3.45
C ARG A 27 -9.38 -3.05 2.12
N LEU A 28 -8.35 -3.70 1.59
CA LEU A 28 -7.82 -3.47 0.25
C LEU A 28 -8.20 -4.66 -0.63
N LEU A 29 -8.76 -4.36 -1.81
CA LEU A 29 -9.08 -5.36 -2.82
C LEU A 29 -8.31 -5.04 -4.10
N LEU A 30 -7.65 -6.04 -4.66
CA LEU A 30 -6.79 -5.91 -5.83
C LEU A 30 -7.10 -7.01 -6.83
N ILE A 31 -7.12 -6.65 -8.11
CA ILE A 31 -7.02 -7.59 -9.23
C ILE A 31 -5.78 -7.20 -10.03
N PHE A 32 -4.78 -8.06 -10.06
CA PHE A 32 -3.61 -7.88 -10.92
C PHE A 32 -3.78 -8.62 -12.25
N GLN A 33 -3.06 -8.15 -13.26
CA GLN A 33 -2.75 -8.97 -14.42
C GLN A 33 -1.76 -10.07 -14.00
N GLY A 34 -2.04 -11.33 -14.35
CA GLY A 34 -1.12 -12.44 -14.10
C GLY A 34 0.26 -12.18 -14.71
N GLY A 35 1.32 -12.45 -13.96
CA GLY A 35 2.72 -12.18 -14.31
C GLY A 35 3.22 -10.77 -13.95
N PHE A 36 2.36 -9.85 -13.53
CA PHE A 36 2.70 -8.43 -13.24
C PHE A 36 2.21 -7.97 -11.85
N VAL A 37 2.42 -8.82 -10.86
CA VAL A 37 1.84 -8.70 -9.52
C VAL A 37 2.84 -8.08 -8.54
N GLY A 38 2.37 -7.15 -7.70
CA GLY A 38 3.11 -6.72 -6.53
C GLY A 38 3.09 -7.81 -5.47
N ARG A 39 4.17 -8.57 -5.32
CA ARG A 39 4.23 -9.77 -4.44
C ARG A 39 4.38 -9.43 -2.97
N LYS A 40 4.84 -8.21 -2.69
CA LYS A 40 4.97 -7.66 -1.34
C LYS A 40 4.62 -6.19 -1.40
N CYS A 41 3.56 -5.81 -0.69
CA CYS A 41 3.06 -4.44 -0.70
C CYS A 41 3.05 -3.88 0.73
N ALA A 42 3.75 -2.77 0.97
CA ALA A 42 3.61 -2.03 2.21
C ALA A 42 2.42 -1.06 2.11
N ILE A 43 1.61 -1.03 3.17
CA ILE A 43 0.49 -0.10 3.30
C ILE A 43 0.94 1.00 4.25
N ASP A 44 1.36 2.12 3.68
CA ASP A 44 1.77 3.29 4.46
C ASP A 44 0.61 4.25 4.62
N ILE A 45 0.55 4.94 5.77
CA ILE A 45 -0.51 5.88 6.10
C ILE A 45 0.08 7.18 6.64
N ILE A 46 -0.66 8.28 6.46
CA ILE A 46 -0.49 9.50 7.27
C ILE A 46 -1.66 9.52 8.24
N PRO A 47 -1.46 9.23 9.54
CA PRO A 47 -2.51 9.33 10.54
C PRO A 47 -3.07 10.75 10.58
N ALA A 48 -4.39 10.87 10.75
CA ALA A 48 -5.03 12.16 10.96
C ALA A 48 -4.57 12.74 12.30
N GLN A 49 -4.27 14.04 12.31
CA GLN A 49 -3.83 14.71 13.53
C GLN A 49 -5.06 15.20 14.32
N GLY A 50 -5.07 14.94 15.63
CA GLY A 50 -5.98 15.63 16.53
C GLY A 50 -5.59 17.11 16.67
N GLU A 51 -6.57 17.99 16.95
CA GLU A 51 -6.28 19.40 17.26
C GLU A 51 -5.28 19.48 18.43
N GLY A 52 -4.10 20.09 18.18
CA GLY A 52 -3.04 20.27 19.18
C GLY A 52 -1.84 19.34 19.07
N SER A 53 -1.84 18.36 18.17
CA SER A 53 -0.64 17.57 17.86
C SER A 53 0.29 18.34 16.92
N GLY A 54 1.44 18.78 17.42
CA GLY A 54 2.51 19.35 16.60
C GLY A 54 3.30 18.32 15.78
N SER A 55 2.80 17.08 15.62
CA SER A 55 3.49 16.02 14.88
C SER A 55 3.55 16.36 13.39
N SER A 56 4.73 16.15 12.81
CA SER A 56 4.95 16.14 11.37
C SER A 56 4.02 15.11 10.71
N ARG A 57 3.53 15.43 9.50
CA ARG A 57 2.83 14.50 8.60
C ARG A 57 3.83 13.50 8.03
N GLU A 58 4.14 12.47 8.82
CA GLU A 58 5.05 11.40 8.43
C GLU A 58 4.29 10.15 8.00
N TRP A 59 4.79 9.54 6.93
CA TRP A 59 4.34 8.22 6.49
C TRP A 59 4.75 7.17 7.51
N LYS A 60 3.80 6.35 7.93
CA LYS A 60 4.01 5.20 8.82
C LYS A 60 3.48 3.94 8.15
N THR A 61 4.24 2.86 8.17
CA THR A 61 3.75 1.56 7.69
C THR A 61 2.73 0.99 8.66
N LEU A 62 1.50 0.82 8.18
CA LEU A 62 0.40 0.16 8.89
C LEU A 62 0.62 -1.35 8.92
N CYS A 63 0.79 -1.95 7.73
CA CYS A 63 1.00 -3.39 7.56
C CYS A 63 1.62 -3.72 6.21
N ARG A 64 1.91 -5.01 5.98
CA ARG A 64 2.26 -5.54 4.66
C ARG A 64 1.24 -6.58 4.20
N VAL A 65 0.92 -6.55 2.91
CA VAL A 65 0.07 -7.54 2.24
C VAL A 65 0.85 -8.28 1.15
N TYR A 66 0.48 -9.53 0.89
CA TYR A 66 1.21 -10.44 0.00
C TYR A 66 0.25 -11.06 -1.04
N PRO A 67 0.01 -10.36 -2.15
CA PRO A 67 -0.80 -10.89 -3.25
C PRO A 67 -0.14 -12.07 -3.97
N ASP A 68 -0.95 -13.09 -4.25
CA ASP A 68 -0.59 -14.21 -5.13
C ASP A 68 -0.63 -13.77 -6.60
N ASP A 69 0.18 -14.42 -7.45
CA ASP A 69 0.14 -14.22 -8.90
C ASP A 69 -1.05 -14.95 -9.52
N VAL A 70 -2.23 -14.34 -9.39
CA VAL A 70 -3.51 -14.86 -9.88
C VAL A 70 -4.36 -13.75 -10.48
N ASN A 71 -5.02 -14.04 -11.61
CA ASN A 71 -5.97 -13.12 -12.24
C ASN A 71 -7.37 -13.27 -11.64
N ARG A 72 -7.49 -12.96 -10.34
CA ARG A 72 -8.77 -12.90 -9.62
C ARG A 72 -8.67 -11.88 -8.49
N GLN A 73 -9.81 -11.43 -7.99
CA GLN A 73 -9.88 -10.52 -6.86
C GLN A 73 -9.29 -11.15 -5.61
N GLN A 74 -8.36 -10.44 -4.97
CA GLN A 74 -7.77 -10.77 -3.68
C GLN A 74 -8.13 -9.68 -2.68
N SER A 75 -8.43 -10.08 -1.45
CA SER A 75 -8.93 -9.20 -0.39
C SER A 75 -8.02 -9.28 0.83
N PHE A 76 -7.57 -8.13 1.31
CA PHE A 76 -6.68 -8.01 2.46
C PHE A 76 -7.30 -7.12 3.52
N GLU A 77 -7.43 -7.65 4.74
CA GLU A 77 -7.81 -6.84 5.91
C GLU A 77 -6.61 -5.97 6.32
N LEU A 78 -6.84 -4.68 6.48
CA LEU A 78 -5.81 -3.70 6.84
C LEU A 78 -5.74 -3.58 8.37
N LYS A 79 -5.19 -4.61 9.00
CA LYS A 79 -4.89 -4.64 10.43
C LYS A 79 -3.48 -4.14 10.65
N SER A 80 -3.26 -3.35 11.69
CA SER A 80 -1.95 -2.81 11.99
C SER A 80 -1.01 -3.88 12.56
N ASP A 81 0.23 -3.89 12.08
CA ASP A 81 1.32 -4.64 12.72
C ASP A 81 1.81 -3.93 14.01
N ASN A 82 1.46 -2.65 14.17
CA ASN A 82 1.77 -1.84 15.35
C ASN A 82 0.47 -1.45 16.10
N PRO A 83 0.28 -1.90 17.36
CA PRO A 83 -0.92 -1.58 18.13
C PRO A 83 -1.24 -0.08 18.26
N SER A 84 -0.25 0.81 18.17
CA SER A 84 -0.48 2.27 18.25
C SER A 84 -1.09 2.90 16.99
N LEU A 85 -1.25 2.13 15.92
CA LEU A 85 -1.88 2.56 14.67
C LEU A 85 -3.19 1.81 14.37
N GLU A 86 -3.61 0.89 15.25
CA GLU A 86 -4.81 0.09 15.04
C GLU A 86 -6.07 0.95 15.12
N GLY A 87 -6.88 0.91 14.05
CA GLY A 87 -8.14 1.66 14.00
C GLY A 87 -7.99 3.18 13.84
N GLU A 88 -6.77 3.69 13.68
CA GLU A 88 -6.51 5.12 13.46
C GLU A 88 -7.19 5.61 12.17
N SER A 89 -7.66 6.84 12.23
CA SER A 89 -8.12 7.55 11.04
C SER A 89 -6.93 8.16 10.30
N VAL A 90 -7.00 8.22 8.97
CA VAL A 90 -5.88 8.61 8.11
C VAL A 90 -6.31 9.69 7.12
N GLU A 91 -5.39 10.61 6.84
CA GLU A 91 -5.55 11.65 5.81
C GLU A 91 -5.08 11.16 4.43
N ALA A 92 -4.14 10.21 4.42
CA ALA A 92 -3.61 9.61 3.21
C ALA A 92 -3.21 8.15 3.43
N LEU A 93 -3.27 7.37 2.36
CA LEU A 93 -2.82 5.98 2.30
C LEU A 93 -1.98 5.78 1.05
N LYS A 94 -0.92 4.98 1.14
CA LYS A 94 -0.05 4.62 0.03
C LYS A 94 0.15 3.11 0.01
N ILE A 95 -0.01 2.52 -1.17
CA ILE A 95 0.33 1.13 -1.44
C ILE A 95 1.70 1.17 -2.13
N VAL A 96 2.74 0.70 -1.45
CA VAL A 96 4.10 0.63 -1.99
C VAL A 96 4.37 -0.80 -2.43
N PHE A 97 4.60 -1.00 -3.72
CA PHE A 97 4.98 -2.29 -4.29
C PHE A 97 6.49 -2.49 -4.09
N GLU A 98 6.86 -3.27 -3.06
CA GLU A 98 8.26 -3.55 -2.68
C GLU A 98 8.88 -4.62 -3.60
N GLU A 99 8.06 -5.56 -4.09
CA GLU A 99 8.51 -6.67 -4.94
C GLU A 99 7.52 -6.91 -6.09
N SER A 100 8.00 -7.30 -7.28
CA SER A 100 7.17 -7.69 -8.43
C SER A 100 7.38 -9.15 -8.82
N SER A 101 6.37 -9.81 -9.39
CA SER A 101 6.50 -11.08 -10.11
C SER A 101 7.19 -10.94 -11.46
N ASP A 102 7.12 -9.75 -12.08
CA ASP A 102 7.78 -9.45 -13.35
C ASP A 102 9.26 -9.15 -13.13
N PHE A 103 10.11 -9.72 -14.00
CA PHE A 103 11.57 -9.57 -13.92
C PHE A 103 12.03 -8.10 -14.01
N PHE A 104 11.31 -7.28 -14.77
CA PHE A 104 11.60 -5.85 -14.92
C PHE A 104 10.88 -4.98 -13.90
N GLY A 105 10.25 -5.55 -12.87
CA GLY A 105 9.60 -4.76 -11.83
C GLY A 105 8.28 -4.12 -12.27
N ARG A 106 7.70 -4.49 -13.42
CA ARG A 106 6.42 -3.94 -13.88
C ARG A 106 5.28 -4.42 -12.99
N ILE A 107 4.32 -3.54 -12.75
CA ILE A 107 3.09 -3.82 -11.98
C ILE A 107 1.90 -3.45 -12.86
N THR A 108 0.89 -4.31 -12.94
CA THR A 108 -0.34 -4.01 -13.68
C THR A 108 -1.56 -4.41 -12.86
N LEU A 109 -2.36 -3.40 -12.51
CA LEU A 109 -3.63 -3.55 -11.80
C LEU A 109 -4.79 -3.36 -12.78
N TYR A 110 -5.74 -4.30 -12.74
CA TYR A 110 -7.00 -4.21 -13.45
C TYR A 110 -8.10 -3.58 -12.60
N ASP A 111 -8.09 -3.88 -11.30
CA ASP A 111 -9.01 -3.27 -10.35
C ASP A 111 -8.32 -3.01 -9.02
N LEU A 112 -8.70 -1.90 -8.40
CA LEU A 112 -8.26 -1.50 -7.08
C LEU A 112 -9.45 -0.89 -6.36
N GLN A 113 -9.77 -1.45 -5.20
CA GLN A 113 -10.78 -0.90 -4.31
C GLN A 113 -10.24 -0.79 -2.89
N LEU A 114 -10.41 0.38 -2.29
CA LEU A 114 -10.16 0.59 -0.87
C LEU A 114 -11.51 0.78 -0.16
N GLN A 115 -11.78 -0.09 0.80
CA GLN A 115 -12.99 -0.04 1.62
C GLN A 115 -12.64 0.44 3.03
N GLY A 116 -13.50 1.29 3.60
CA GLY A 116 -13.32 1.89 4.91
C GLY A 116 -14.56 2.68 5.32
N GLN A 117 -14.42 3.46 6.39
CA GLN A 117 -15.46 4.35 6.89
C GLN A 117 -14.91 5.78 6.99
N THR A 118 -15.75 6.76 6.65
CA THR A 118 -15.46 8.17 6.96
C THR A 118 -15.68 8.41 8.45
N VAL A 119 -14.84 9.24 9.05
CA VAL A 119 -14.97 9.67 10.45
C VAL A 119 -15.93 10.85 10.57
#